data_AF-A0A821APT2-F1
#
_entry.id   AF-A0A821APT2-F1
#
_cell.length_a   1.000
_cell.length_b   1.000
_cell.length_c   1.000
_cell.angle_alpha   90.00
_cell.angle_beta   90.00
_cell.angle_gamma   90.00
#
_symmetry.space_group_name_H-M   'P 1'
#
loop_
_entity.id
_entity.type
_entity.pdbx_description
1 polymer ?
#
loop_
_entity_poly.entity_id
_entity_poly.type
_entity_poly.pdbx_seq_one_letter_code
_entity_poly.pdbx_strand_id
1 'polypeptide(L)'
;MFFKDILKKEEIKLDWNFKWSMLNDLVRGMRYLSNSSIRCHGNLKSRNCIVDSRWVLKITDYRLNEMYSLQNAPRQVDFADLLWMAPEHVRTTIVKNDVATIITSSAAGDVYSFGIIMQEVILRGPPYCMLDLTPQEIIAKIKKPPPLLRPSVSKQTAPPEYINSMKQCWAEQPESRPSFNDLAQSIKLLNGGKKVNIVDTMFKMLEQYSNNLEELIRERTTQLEEEKKKTDKLLSQMLPPSVADSLKSGKAVEAVWYECVTIYFSDIVGFTTISALSSPMEVVDLLNDLYTMFDSILEDFDCYK
;
A
#
# COMPACT_ATOMS: atom_id res chain seq x y z
N MET A 1 6.79 1.21 6.89
CA MET A 1 6.07 1.44 5.61
C MET A 1 6.23 2.90 5.22
N PHE A 2 6.34 3.25 3.94
CA PHE A 2 6.36 4.67 3.56
C PHE A 2 5.00 5.33 3.81
N PHE A 3 5.02 6.58 4.28
CA PHE A 3 3.81 7.30 4.64
C PHE A 3 2.90 7.50 3.42
N LYS A 4 3.48 7.82 2.25
CA LYS A 4 2.75 7.88 0.98
C LYS A 4 1.94 6.61 0.68
N ASP A 5 2.49 5.42 0.97
CA ASP A 5 1.81 4.15 0.67
C ASP A 5 0.64 3.91 1.62
N ILE A 6 0.74 4.36 2.87
CA ILE A 6 -0.36 4.33 3.84
C ILE A 6 -1.53 5.21 3.35
N LEU A 7 -1.23 6.40 2.81
CA LEU A 7 -2.26 7.31 2.31
C LEU A 7 -3.05 6.75 1.12
N LYS A 8 -2.42 5.86 0.32
CA LYS A 8 -3.04 5.21 -0.84
C LYS A 8 -3.92 4.00 -0.49
N LYS A 9 -3.73 3.40 0.68
CA LYS A 9 -4.48 2.20 1.08
C LYS A 9 -5.84 2.62 1.64
N GLU A 10 -6.87 2.54 0.82
CA GLU A 10 -8.25 2.86 1.22
C GLU A 10 -8.76 1.99 2.37
N GLU A 11 -8.29 0.73 2.45
CA GLU A 11 -8.57 -0.21 3.53
C GLU A 11 -8.17 0.32 4.92
N ILE A 12 -7.14 1.17 4.98
CA ILE A 12 -6.72 1.79 6.23
C ILE A 12 -7.63 2.99 6.50
N LYS A 13 -8.55 2.84 7.46
CA LYS A 13 -9.36 3.95 7.98
C LYS A 13 -8.47 4.86 8.84
N LEU A 14 -8.29 6.10 8.37
CA LEU A 14 -7.51 7.16 9.00
C LEU A 14 -8.51 8.23 9.36
N ASP A 15 -8.99 8.21 10.60
CA ASP A 15 -9.82 9.28 11.14
C ASP A 15 -9.00 10.58 11.32
N TRP A 16 -9.67 11.68 11.69
CA TRP A 16 -9.00 12.96 11.85
C TRP A 16 -7.95 12.96 12.96
N ASN A 17 -8.21 12.26 14.06
CA ASN A 17 -7.27 12.18 15.18
C ASN A 17 -5.96 11.50 14.76
N PHE A 18 -6.07 10.44 13.96
CA PHE A 18 -4.93 9.66 13.48
C PHE A 18 -4.16 10.38 12.37
N LYS A 19 -4.86 10.98 11.41
CA LYS A 19 -4.23 11.87 10.42
C LYS A 19 -3.44 12.97 11.12
N TRP A 20 -4.01 13.55 12.18
CA TRP A 20 -3.37 14.60 12.93
C TRP A 20 -2.22 14.13 13.81
N SER A 21 -2.29 12.92 14.40
CA SER A 21 -1.18 12.37 15.18
C SER A 21 0.07 12.19 14.29
N MET A 22 -0.09 11.70 13.07
CA MET A 22 1.01 11.58 12.09
C MET A 22 1.59 12.94 11.68
N LEU A 23 0.73 13.92 11.41
CA LEU A 23 1.18 15.29 11.10
C LEU A 23 1.90 15.94 12.29
N ASN A 24 1.47 15.67 13.52
CA ASN A 24 2.13 16.16 14.73
C ASN A 24 3.50 15.49 14.96
N ASP A 25 3.63 14.18 14.70
CA ASP A 25 4.93 13.51 14.72
C ASP A 25 5.88 14.11 13.68
N LEU A 26 5.37 14.43 12.49
CA LEU A 26 6.13 15.13 11.46
C LEU A 26 6.58 16.53 11.93
N VAL A 27 5.69 17.33 12.53
CA VAL A 27 6.04 18.65 13.09
C VAL A 27 7.11 18.52 14.18
N ARG A 28 7.00 17.53 15.07
CA ARG A 28 8.00 17.29 16.13
C ARG A 28 9.36 16.95 15.55
N GLY A 29 9.42 16.06 14.56
CA GLY A 29 10.66 15.69 13.89
C GLY A 29 11.29 16.87 13.14
N MET A 30 10.48 17.64 12.41
CA MET A 30 10.98 18.81 11.69
C MET A 30 11.43 19.94 12.62
N ARG A 31 10.75 20.15 13.76
CA ARG A 31 11.20 21.08 14.80
C ARG A 31 12.54 20.66 15.40
N TYR A 32 12.75 19.36 15.60
CA TYR A 32 14.04 18.85 16.05
C TYR A 32 15.13 19.14 15.02
N LEU A 33 14.89 18.83 13.73
CA LEU A 33 15.84 19.10 12.66
C LEU A 33 16.15 20.59 12.53
N SER A 34 15.15 21.47 12.59
CA SER A 34 15.33 22.92 12.45
C SER A 34 16.17 23.52 13.57
N ASN A 35 16.05 22.98 14.78
CA ASN A 35 16.80 23.44 15.95
C ASN A 35 18.17 22.76 16.08
N SER A 36 18.44 21.72 15.28
CA SER A 36 19.75 21.04 15.22
C SER A 36 20.72 21.77 14.28
N SER A 37 21.96 21.27 14.20
CA SER A 37 22.97 21.75 13.23
C SER A 37 22.56 21.54 11.77
N ILE A 38 21.60 20.65 11.49
CA ILE A 38 21.10 20.36 10.15
C ILE A 38 20.26 21.52 9.60
N ARG A 39 19.59 22.29 10.47
CA ARG A 39 18.75 23.49 10.17
C ARG A 39 17.53 23.28 9.28
N CYS A 40 17.61 22.45 8.25
CA CYS A 40 16.51 22.14 7.34
C CYS A 40 16.69 20.76 6.70
N HIS A 41 15.59 20.12 6.31
CA HIS A 41 15.58 18.86 5.61
C HIS A 41 15.91 19.04 4.12
N GLY A 42 15.33 20.03 3.46
CA GLY A 42 15.60 20.38 2.06
C GLY A 42 15.12 19.38 1.01
N ASN A 43 14.37 18.35 1.44
CA ASN A 43 13.76 17.34 0.58
C ASN A 43 12.51 16.75 1.27
N LEU A 44 11.79 17.54 2.03
CA LEU A 44 10.66 17.01 2.79
C LEU A 44 9.51 16.65 1.83
N LYS A 45 9.09 15.39 1.85
CA LYS A 45 7.96 14.86 1.07
C LYS A 45 7.36 13.65 1.77
N SER A 46 6.11 13.31 1.44
CA SER A 46 5.42 12.14 2.01
C SER A 46 6.15 10.81 1.77
N ARG A 47 6.99 10.72 0.72
CA ARG A 47 7.86 9.57 0.44
C ARG A 47 9.06 9.44 1.37
N ASN A 48 9.52 10.55 1.95
CA ASN A 48 10.66 10.59 2.86
C ASN A 48 10.20 10.55 4.33
N CYS A 49 8.98 10.07 4.54
CA CYS A 49 8.41 9.82 5.85
C CYS A 49 8.08 8.33 5.91
N ILE A 50 8.49 7.67 6.98
CA ILE A 50 8.17 6.26 7.24
C ILE A 50 7.33 6.16 8.50
N VAL A 51 6.49 5.13 8.55
CA VAL A 51 5.70 4.80 9.73
C VAL A 51 6.12 3.42 10.21
N ASP A 52 6.44 3.33 11.50
CA ASP A 52 6.83 2.08 12.16
C ASP A 52 5.63 1.24 12.61
N SER A 53 5.88 0.07 13.19
CA SER A 53 4.83 -0.84 13.66
C SER A 53 3.97 -0.28 14.80
N ARG A 54 4.39 0.81 15.43
CA ARG A 54 3.64 1.51 16.49
C ARG A 54 2.90 2.74 15.95
N TRP A 55 2.78 2.87 14.63
CA TRP A 55 2.15 3.99 13.94
C TRP A 55 2.80 5.36 14.20
N VAL A 56 4.08 5.37 14.58
CA VAL A 56 4.84 6.61 14.76
C VAL A 56 5.47 7.00 13.44
N LEU A 57 5.25 8.25 13.01
CA LEU A 57 5.87 8.80 11.82
C LEU A 57 7.30 9.27 12.11
N LYS A 58 8.24 8.84 11.28
CA LYS A 58 9.65 9.21 11.33
C LYS A 58 10.10 9.77 9.99
N ILE A 59 11.05 10.71 10.06
CA ILE A 59 11.58 11.44 8.92
C ILE A 59 12.87 10.75 8.46
N THR A 60 13.02 10.53 7.16
CA THR A 60 14.20 9.93 6.52
C THR A 60 14.81 10.88 5.51
N ASP A 61 15.98 10.54 4.95
CA ASP A 61 16.56 11.25 3.79
C ASP A 61 16.84 12.74 4.03
N TYR A 62 17.05 13.13 5.29
CA TYR A 62 17.57 14.43 5.69
C TYR A 62 19.10 14.45 5.50
N ARG A 63 19.70 15.64 5.39
CA ARG A 63 21.13 15.89 5.04
C ARG A 63 21.58 15.49 3.63
N LEU A 64 20.69 15.03 2.76
CA LEU A 64 21.06 14.71 1.37
C LEU A 64 21.73 15.91 0.67
N ASN A 65 21.20 17.12 0.83
CA ASN A 65 21.80 18.32 0.22
C ASN A 65 23.24 18.54 0.72
N GLU A 66 23.52 18.32 2.01
CA GLU A 66 24.87 18.42 2.59
C GLU A 66 25.82 17.38 1.96
N MET A 67 25.35 16.14 1.74
CA MET A 67 26.14 15.09 1.10
C MET A 67 26.49 15.42 -0.36
N TYR A 68 25.53 15.93 -1.15
CA TYR A 68 25.78 16.38 -2.52
C TYR A 68 26.74 17.56 -2.57
N SER A 69 26.59 18.53 -1.65
CA SER A 69 27.51 19.66 -1.52
C SER A 69 28.94 19.22 -1.20
N LEU A 70 29.13 18.25 -0.30
CA LEU A 70 30.45 17.70 0.04
C LEU A 70 31.12 17.01 -1.16
N GLN A 71 30.33 16.45 -2.08
CA GLN A 71 30.82 15.80 -3.29
C GLN A 71 30.96 16.76 -4.49
N ASN A 72 30.66 18.05 -4.32
CA ASN A 72 30.54 19.03 -5.41
C ASN A 72 29.64 18.53 -6.56
N ALA A 73 28.64 17.71 -6.25
CA ALA A 73 27.75 17.10 -7.22
C ALA A 73 26.39 17.80 -7.21
N PRO A 74 25.80 18.14 -8.38
CA PRO A 74 24.47 18.72 -8.43
C PRO A 74 23.42 17.67 -8.06
N ARG A 75 22.48 18.05 -7.19
CA ARG A 75 21.32 17.20 -6.89
C ARG A 75 20.27 17.36 -7.98
N GLN A 76 20.18 16.33 -8.83
CA GLN A 76 19.22 16.23 -9.92
C GLN A 76 17.93 15.57 -9.46
N VAL A 77 16.79 16.11 -9.89
CA VAL A 77 15.45 15.60 -9.58
C VAL A 77 14.49 15.79 -10.75
N ASP A 78 13.45 14.96 -10.79
CA ASP A 78 12.35 15.08 -11.74
C ASP A 78 11.38 16.19 -11.34
N PHE A 79 10.58 16.68 -12.30
CA PHE A 79 9.53 17.68 -12.05
C PHE A 79 8.53 17.23 -10.98
N ALA A 80 8.22 15.94 -10.90
CA ALA A 80 7.32 15.39 -9.90
C ALA A 80 7.85 15.59 -8.46
N ASP A 81 9.17 15.52 -8.26
CA ASP A 81 9.79 15.73 -6.95
C ASP A 81 9.78 17.21 -6.50
N LEU A 82 9.60 18.13 -7.44
CA LEU A 82 9.51 19.56 -7.15
C LEU A 82 8.14 19.98 -6.59
N LEU A 83 7.12 19.11 -6.63
CA LEU A 83 5.75 19.47 -6.22
C LEU A 83 5.63 19.82 -4.73
N TRP A 84 6.56 19.36 -3.90
CA TRP A 84 6.65 19.72 -2.48
C TRP A 84 7.51 20.96 -2.24
N MET A 85 8.26 21.41 -3.23
CA MET A 85 9.25 22.46 -3.06
C MET A 85 8.59 23.84 -3.07
N ALA A 86 9.04 24.71 -2.17
CA ALA A 86 8.50 26.05 -2.05
C ALA A 86 8.81 26.93 -3.28
N PRO A 87 7.94 27.90 -3.63
CA PRO A 87 8.06 28.69 -4.86
C PRO A 87 9.42 29.38 -5.03
N GLU A 88 9.99 29.92 -3.95
CA GLU A 88 11.28 30.60 -3.96
C GLU A 88 12.43 29.67 -4.36
N HIS A 89 12.42 28.42 -3.89
CA HIS A 89 13.44 27.44 -4.27
C HIS A 89 13.19 26.94 -5.69
N VAL A 90 11.93 26.66 -6.05
CA VAL A 90 11.54 26.24 -7.41
C VAL A 90 12.01 27.27 -8.45
N ARG A 91 11.87 28.56 -8.19
CA ARG A 91 12.32 29.63 -9.12
C ARG A 91 13.83 29.68 -9.31
N THR A 92 14.60 29.26 -8.31
CA THR A 92 16.07 29.18 -8.42
C THR A 92 16.57 27.88 -9.07
N THR A 93 15.71 26.88 -9.28
CA THR A 93 16.13 25.62 -9.94
C THR A 93 16.57 25.85 -11.38
N ILE A 94 17.72 25.28 -11.75
CA ILE A 94 18.19 25.22 -13.13
C ILE A 94 17.63 23.96 -13.78
N VAL A 95 16.98 24.11 -14.92
CA VAL A 95 16.46 22.98 -15.70
C VAL A 95 17.30 22.83 -16.98
N LYS A 96 17.84 21.64 -17.20
CA LYS A 96 18.54 21.26 -18.45
C LYS A 96 18.11 19.85 -18.83
N ASN A 97 17.78 19.63 -20.10
CA ASN A 97 17.35 18.32 -20.64
C ASN A 97 16.27 17.65 -19.76
N ASP A 98 15.23 18.39 -19.39
CA ASP A 98 14.13 17.96 -18.52
C ASP A 98 14.50 17.49 -17.10
N VAL A 99 15.75 17.72 -16.68
CA VAL A 99 16.22 17.44 -15.32
C VAL A 99 16.39 18.75 -14.55
N ALA A 100 15.84 18.82 -13.34
CA ALA A 100 15.96 19.98 -12.47
C ALA A 100 17.11 19.80 -11.47
N THR A 101 17.97 20.81 -11.34
CA THR A 101 19.02 20.87 -10.33
C THR A 101 18.61 21.77 -9.18
N ILE A 102 18.65 21.22 -7.96
CA ILE A 102 18.32 21.94 -6.73
C ILE A 102 19.56 22.70 -6.26
N ILE A 103 19.38 23.99 -5.96
CA ILE A 103 20.47 24.89 -5.54
C ILE A 103 20.33 25.30 -4.09
N THR A 104 19.09 25.56 -3.65
CA THR A 104 18.81 26.15 -2.35
C THR A 104 17.77 25.34 -1.60
N SER A 105 17.88 25.35 -0.27
CA SER A 105 16.87 24.82 0.66
C SER A 105 16.87 25.65 1.93
N SER A 106 15.72 25.73 2.61
CA SER A 106 15.58 26.47 3.87
C SER A 106 14.51 25.85 4.76
N ALA A 107 14.54 26.20 6.04
CA ALA A 107 13.53 25.76 7.00
C ALA A 107 12.12 26.25 6.61
N ALA A 108 11.99 27.48 6.10
CA ALA A 108 10.72 27.99 5.59
C ALA A 108 10.26 27.25 4.32
N GLY A 109 11.20 26.73 3.53
CA GLY A 109 10.92 25.81 2.43
C GLY A 109 10.31 24.50 2.92
N ASP A 110 10.86 23.91 3.97
CA ASP A 110 10.30 22.68 4.56
C ASP A 110 8.91 22.91 5.16
N VAL A 111 8.62 24.09 5.70
CA VAL A 111 7.26 24.43 6.16
C VAL A 111 6.26 24.40 4.99
N TYR A 112 6.64 24.93 3.83
CA TYR A 112 5.81 24.82 2.63
C TYR A 112 5.58 23.35 2.24
N SER A 113 6.65 22.55 2.23
CA SER A 113 6.58 21.12 1.95
C SER A 113 5.66 20.38 2.94
N PHE A 114 5.71 20.73 4.22
CA PHE A 114 4.79 20.23 5.23
C PHE A 114 3.33 20.56 4.89
N GLY A 115 3.04 21.79 4.44
CA GLY A 115 1.71 22.16 3.96
C GLY A 115 1.24 21.28 2.79
N ILE A 116 2.12 20.96 1.83
CA ILE A 116 1.77 20.05 0.72
C ILE A 116 1.46 18.65 1.25
N ILE A 117 2.24 18.14 2.21
CA ILE A 117 1.96 16.86 2.88
C ILE A 117 0.60 16.92 3.61
N MET A 118 0.25 18.03 4.26
CA MET A 118 -1.08 18.19 4.86
C MET A 118 -2.20 18.02 3.83
N GLN A 119 -2.04 18.57 2.62
CA GLN A 119 -3.02 18.36 1.55
C GLN A 119 -3.10 16.88 1.15
N GLU A 120 -1.97 16.19 1.02
CA GLU A 120 -1.96 14.76 0.70
C GLU A 120 -2.72 13.96 1.77
N VAL A 121 -2.53 14.29 3.05
CA VAL A 121 -3.22 13.63 4.17
C VAL A 121 -4.71 13.94 4.20
N ILE A 122 -5.09 15.20 3.94
CA ILE A 122 -6.49 15.62 3.97
C ILE A 122 -7.27 14.96 2.85
N LEU A 123 -6.75 15.05 1.62
CA LEU A 123 -7.44 14.54 0.42
C LEU A 123 -7.16 13.06 0.12
N ARG A 124 -6.20 12.44 0.82
CA ARG A 124 -5.66 11.11 0.48
C ARG A 124 -5.27 10.98 -1.01
N GLY A 125 -4.69 12.05 -1.54
CA GLY A 125 -4.30 12.14 -2.95
C GLY A 125 -2.89 12.70 -3.10
N PRO A 126 -2.28 12.58 -4.29
CA PRO A 126 -0.98 13.18 -4.55
C PRO A 126 -1.01 14.71 -4.42
N PRO A 127 0.16 15.38 -4.38
CA PRO A 127 0.22 16.84 -4.43
C PRO A 127 -0.57 17.39 -5.62
N TYR A 128 -1.38 18.42 -5.38
CA TYR A 128 -2.19 19.08 -6.41
C TYR A 128 -3.21 18.17 -7.12
N CYS A 129 -3.62 17.05 -6.51
CA CYS A 129 -4.55 16.07 -7.11
C CYS A 129 -5.94 16.61 -7.50
N MET A 130 -6.30 17.81 -7.04
CA MET A 130 -7.54 18.50 -7.41
C MET A 130 -7.44 19.25 -8.74
N LEU A 131 -6.24 19.32 -9.34
CA LEU A 131 -5.99 19.96 -10.61
C LEU A 131 -5.67 18.89 -11.65
N ASP A 132 -6.30 19.00 -12.82
CA ASP A 132 -5.98 18.16 -13.97
C ASP A 132 -4.80 18.78 -14.74
N LEU A 133 -3.61 18.75 -14.13
CA LEU A 133 -2.37 19.32 -14.67
C LEU A 133 -1.21 18.38 -14.42
N THR A 134 -0.29 18.32 -15.37
CA THR A 134 0.97 17.59 -15.24
C THR A 134 1.92 18.29 -14.26
N PRO A 135 2.89 17.56 -13.67
CA PRO A 135 3.90 18.18 -12.80
C PRO A 135 4.65 19.33 -13.48
N GLN A 136 4.97 19.20 -14.76
CA GLN A 136 5.64 20.23 -15.56
C GLN A 136 4.81 21.51 -15.64
N GLU A 137 3.51 21.40 -15.93
CA GLU A 137 2.59 22.55 -15.99
C GLU A 137 2.41 23.22 -14.63
N ILE A 138 2.31 22.43 -13.56
CA ILE A 138 2.22 22.93 -12.18
C ILE A 138 3.48 23.73 -11.84
N ILE A 139 4.66 23.16 -12.09
CA ILE A 139 5.93 23.83 -11.81
C ILE A 139 6.10 25.09 -12.67
N ALA A 140 5.70 25.06 -13.94
CA ALA A 140 5.74 26.23 -14.81
C ALA A 140 4.88 27.38 -14.27
N LYS A 141 3.66 27.08 -13.80
CA LYS A 141 2.75 28.05 -13.17
C LYS A 141 3.27 28.58 -11.83
N ILE A 142 3.91 27.74 -11.00
CA ILE A 142 4.54 28.19 -9.74
C ILE A 142 5.71 29.15 -10.01
N LYS A 143 6.51 28.88 -11.06
CA LYS A 143 7.65 29.72 -11.45
C LYS A 143 7.21 31.12 -11.89
N LYS A 144 6.08 31.24 -12.60
CA LYS A 144 5.61 32.48 -13.24
C LYS A 144 4.20 32.88 -12.80
N PRO A 145 4.02 33.46 -11.60
CA PRO A 145 2.76 34.09 -11.22
C PRO A 145 2.54 35.42 -11.99
N PRO A 146 1.30 35.97 -12.09
CA PRO A 146 0.01 35.51 -11.56
C PRO A 146 -0.79 34.57 -12.48
N PRO A 147 -1.81 33.84 -11.97
CA PRO A 147 -2.20 33.73 -10.55
C PRO A 147 -1.26 32.85 -9.73
N LEU A 148 -1.23 33.04 -8.40
CA LEU A 148 -0.51 32.13 -7.51
C LEU A 148 -1.18 30.75 -7.55
N LEU A 149 -0.38 29.70 -7.83
CA LEU A 149 -0.87 28.32 -7.83
C LEU A 149 -0.64 27.68 -6.46
N ARG A 150 -1.72 27.20 -5.83
CA ARG A 150 -1.72 26.42 -4.58
C ARG A 150 -2.72 25.27 -4.65
N PRO A 151 -2.54 24.21 -3.87
CA PRO A 151 -3.57 23.18 -3.78
C PRO A 151 -4.88 23.77 -3.22
N SER A 152 -6.01 23.26 -3.70
CA SER A 152 -7.33 23.65 -3.22
C SER A 152 -7.97 22.53 -2.39
N VAL A 153 -8.41 22.88 -1.18
CA VAL A 153 -9.09 21.95 -0.26
C VAL A 153 -10.38 22.60 0.20
N SER A 154 -11.50 21.88 0.05
CA SER A 154 -12.82 22.36 0.47
C SER A 154 -12.90 22.52 1.99
N LYS A 155 -13.63 23.54 2.44
CA LYS A 155 -13.82 23.83 3.88
C LYS A 155 -14.53 22.70 4.64
N GLN A 156 -15.26 21.85 3.92
CA GLN A 156 -16.01 20.74 4.51
C GLN A 156 -15.17 19.46 4.66
N THR A 157 -14.00 19.41 4.02
CA THR A 157 -13.20 18.17 3.99
C THR A 157 -12.48 17.92 5.30
N ALA A 158 -12.05 18.97 6.02
CA ALA A 158 -11.31 18.87 7.26
C ALA A 158 -11.72 19.98 8.23
N PRO A 159 -11.52 19.79 9.56
CA PRO A 159 -11.72 20.85 10.54
C PRO A 159 -11.01 22.18 10.15
N PRO A 160 -11.66 23.34 10.34
CA PRO A 160 -11.16 24.64 9.86
C PRO A 160 -9.75 24.98 10.35
N GLU A 161 -9.40 24.56 11.55
CA GLU A 161 -8.10 24.82 12.18
C GLU A 161 -6.95 24.17 11.37
N TYR A 162 -7.17 22.95 10.87
CA TYR A 162 -6.19 22.24 10.05
C TYR A 162 -6.06 22.87 8.66
N ILE A 163 -7.18 23.27 8.06
CA ILE A 163 -7.18 23.96 6.76
C ILE A 163 -6.46 25.30 6.86
N ASN A 164 -6.69 26.04 7.95
CA ASN A 164 -6.02 27.32 8.18
C ASN A 164 -4.51 27.15 8.36
N SER A 165 -4.10 26.20 9.22
CA SER A 165 -2.68 25.89 9.43
C SER A 165 -1.97 25.48 8.12
N MET A 166 -2.62 24.65 7.31
CA MET A 166 -2.10 24.24 6.00
C MET A 166 -1.94 25.44 5.05
N LYS A 167 -2.94 26.31 4.96
CA LYS A 167 -2.88 27.49 4.09
C LYS A 167 -1.81 28.49 4.51
N GLN A 168 -1.59 28.66 5.81
CA GLN A 168 -0.50 29.50 6.33
C GLN A 168 0.89 28.96 5.93
N CYS A 169 1.06 27.63 5.91
CA CYS A 169 2.30 27.01 5.44
C CYS A 169 2.61 27.31 3.96
N TRP A 170 1.58 27.62 3.16
CA TRP A 170 1.70 27.91 1.72
C TRP A 170 1.87 29.39 1.39
N ALA A 171 2.12 30.26 2.38
CA ALA A 171 2.34 31.67 2.12
C ALA A 171 3.45 31.87 1.05
N GLU A 172 3.23 32.82 0.14
CA GLU A 172 4.18 33.11 -0.95
C GLU A 172 5.51 33.59 -0.39
N GLN A 173 5.48 34.54 0.55
CA GLN A 173 6.66 35.03 1.23
C GLN A 173 7.11 34.03 2.32
N PRO A 174 8.37 33.56 2.31
CA PRO A 174 8.88 32.60 3.28
C PRO A 174 8.71 33.03 4.75
N GLU A 175 8.90 34.31 5.03
CA GLU A 175 8.79 34.93 6.36
C GLU A 175 7.35 35.02 6.88
N SER A 176 6.35 34.91 6.01
CA SER A 176 4.94 34.87 6.39
C SER A 176 4.48 33.46 6.79
N ARG A 177 5.34 32.44 6.63
CA ARG A 177 5.03 31.06 7.02
C ARG A 177 5.32 30.87 8.50
N PRO A 178 4.51 30.09 9.23
CA PRO A 178 4.80 29.76 10.62
C PRO A 178 6.06 28.90 10.72
N SER A 179 6.85 29.06 11.77
CA SER A 179 7.95 28.12 12.04
C SER A 179 7.42 26.79 12.57
N PHE A 180 8.23 25.72 12.53
CA PHE A 180 7.88 24.46 13.19
C PHE A 180 7.73 24.60 14.72
N ASN A 181 8.30 25.65 15.33
CA ASN A 181 8.04 25.97 16.73
C ASN A 181 6.60 26.50 16.90
N ASP A 182 6.16 27.41 16.03
CA ASP A 182 4.81 27.99 16.05
C ASP A 182 3.74 26.93 15.75
N LEU A 183 4.01 26.05 14.77
CA LEU A 183 3.14 24.91 14.46
C LEU A 183 3.02 23.96 15.68
N ALA A 184 4.15 23.65 16.34
CA ALA A 184 4.12 22.80 17.53
C ALA A 184 3.37 23.45 18.71
N GLN A 185 3.45 24.78 18.87
CA GLN A 185 2.68 25.51 19.88
C GLN A 185 1.19 25.52 19.55
N SER A 186 0.84 25.79 18.30
CA SER A 186 -0.54 25.75 17.80
C SER A 186 -1.18 24.38 18.05
N ILE A 187 -0.44 23.29 17.81
CA ILE A 187 -0.90 21.92 18.13
C ILE A 187 -1.16 21.73 19.64
N LYS A 188 -0.31 22.26 20.51
CA LYS A 188 -0.51 22.16 21.97
C LYS A 188 -1.78 22.88 22.42
N LEU A 189 -2.05 24.04 21.84
CA LEU A 189 -3.23 24.86 22.14
C LEU A 189 -4.52 24.19 21.64
N LEU A 190 -4.51 23.66 20.42
CA LEU A 190 -5.64 22.90 19.84
C LEU A 190 -5.99 21.66 20.68
N ASN A 191 -5.00 21.05 21.34
CA ASN A 191 -5.18 19.92 22.24
C ASN A 191 -5.55 20.32 23.69
N GLY A 192 -5.76 21.61 23.95
CA GLY A 192 -6.21 22.13 25.26
C GLY A 192 -5.26 21.83 26.43
N GLY A 193 -3.96 21.66 26.17
CA GLY A 193 -2.97 21.31 27.20
C GLY A 193 -3.13 19.92 27.83
N LYS A 194 -4.18 19.16 27.47
CA LYS A 194 -4.32 17.77 27.86
C LYS A 194 -3.27 16.96 27.09
N LYS A 195 -2.58 16.02 27.76
CA LYS A 195 -1.96 14.89 27.07
C LYS A 195 -3.13 14.08 26.48
N VAL A 196 -3.65 14.52 25.35
CA VAL A 196 -4.87 13.96 24.77
C VAL A 196 -4.70 12.43 24.64
N ASN A 197 -5.81 11.72 24.85
CA ASN A 197 -6.14 10.31 24.60
C ASN A 197 -5.73 9.77 23.20
N ILE A 198 -4.73 10.34 22.55
CA ILE A 198 -4.21 9.88 21.26
C ILE A 198 -3.71 8.44 21.42
N VAL A 199 -3.08 8.13 22.55
CA VAL A 199 -2.62 6.78 22.88
C VAL A 199 -3.80 5.82 23.03
N ASP A 200 -4.88 6.21 23.71
CA ASP A 200 -6.08 5.37 23.84
C ASP A 200 -6.83 5.20 22.52
N THR A 201 -6.90 6.24 21.69
CA THR A 201 -7.45 6.16 20.34
C THR A 201 -6.58 5.26 19.46
N MET A 202 -5.25 5.36 19.57
CA MET A 202 -4.29 4.47 18.90
C MET A 202 -4.44 3.02 19.36
N PHE A 203 -4.64 2.77 20.66
CA PHE A 203 -4.87 1.43 21.20
C PHE A 203 -6.19 0.83 20.68
N LYS A 204 -7.29 1.59 20.73
CA LYS A 204 -8.59 1.15 20.19
C LYS A 204 -8.51 0.83 18.69
N MET A 205 -7.75 1.62 17.93
CA MET A 205 -7.58 1.38 16.50
C MET A 205 -6.61 0.24 16.20
N LEU A 206 -5.56 0.03 17.00
CA LEU A 206 -4.68 -1.14 16.91
C LEU A 206 -5.46 -2.43 17.17
N GLU A 207 -6.32 -2.42 18.19
CA GLU A 207 -7.22 -3.52 18.51
C GLU A 207 -8.18 -3.78 17.35
N GLN A 208 -8.81 -2.73 16.81
CA GLN A 208 -9.70 -2.88 15.65
C GLN A 208 -8.96 -3.41 14.41
N TYR A 209 -7.73 -2.95 14.14
CA TYR A 209 -6.93 -3.45 13.02
C TYR A 209 -6.52 -4.91 13.22
N SER A 210 -6.13 -5.30 14.44
CA SER A 210 -5.83 -6.68 14.80
C SER A 210 -7.04 -7.58 14.56
N ASN A 211 -8.22 -7.16 15.03
CA ASN A 211 -9.47 -7.91 14.88
C ASN A 211 -9.85 -8.07 13.40
N ASN A 212 -9.77 -6.99 12.61
CA ASN A 212 -10.06 -7.06 11.17
C ASN A 212 -9.07 -7.98 10.44
N LEU A 213 -7.79 -7.96 10.83
CA LEU A 213 -6.77 -8.82 10.22
C LEU A 213 -6.99 -10.28 10.58
N GLU A 214 -7.34 -10.57 11.83
CA GLU A 214 -7.71 -11.92 12.28
C GLU A 214 -8.94 -12.44 11.54
N GLU A 215 -9.96 -11.61 11.33
CA GLU A 215 -11.14 -11.96 10.55
C GLU A 215 -10.77 -12.27 9.10
N LEU A 216 -9.95 -11.44 8.46
CA LEU A 216 -9.48 -11.66 7.09
C LEU A 216 -8.62 -12.94 6.98
N ILE A 217 -7.74 -13.20 7.94
CA ILE A 217 -6.94 -14.43 8.00
C ILE A 217 -7.88 -15.64 8.13
N ARG A 218 -8.90 -15.55 8.98
CA ARG A 218 -9.87 -16.62 9.18
C ARG A 218 -10.66 -16.91 7.90
N GLU A 219 -11.13 -15.88 7.22
CA GLU A 219 -11.81 -16.02 5.92
C GLU A 219 -10.91 -16.69 4.88
N ARG A 220 -9.66 -16.21 4.74
CA ARG A 220 -8.69 -16.80 3.80
C ARG A 220 -8.33 -18.24 4.15
N THR A 221 -8.22 -18.55 5.44
CA THR A 221 -7.94 -19.92 5.91
C THR A 221 -9.12 -20.84 5.60
N THR A 222 -10.36 -20.37 5.78
CA THR A 222 -11.58 -21.12 5.45
C THR A 222 -11.66 -21.39 3.95
N GLN A 223 -11.42 -20.37 3.11
CA GLN A 223 -11.37 -20.53 1.65
C GLN A 223 -10.29 -21.54 1.22
N LEU A 224 -9.12 -21.49 1.85
CA LEU A 224 -8.03 -22.42 1.58
C LEU A 224 -8.40 -23.85 1.96
N GLU A 225 -9.07 -24.05 3.09
CA GLU A 225 -9.55 -25.37 3.53
C GLU A 225 -10.62 -25.93 2.59
N GLU A 226 -11.55 -25.10 2.11
CA GLU A 226 -12.57 -25.52 1.13
C GLU A 226 -11.96 -25.93 -0.20
N GLU A 227 -11.03 -25.14 -0.75
CA GLU A 227 -10.32 -25.47 -2.00
C GLU A 227 -9.42 -26.71 -1.83
N LYS A 228 -8.76 -26.84 -0.69
CA LYS A 228 -8.00 -28.06 -0.36
C LYS A 228 -8.93 -29.29 -0.35
N LYS A 229 -10.10 -29.20 0.28
CA LYS A 229 -11.07 -30.31 0.35
C LYS A 229 -11.58 -30.71 -1.04
N LYS A 230 -11.85 -29.75 -1.93
CA LYS A 230 -12.22 -30.03 -3.32
C LYS A 230 -11.09 -30.74 -4.07
N THR A 231 -9.86 -30.25 -3.92
CA THR A 231 -8.68 -30.85 -4.54
C THR A 231 -8.44 -32.27 -4.04
N ASP A 232 -8.56 -32.48 -2.73
CA ASP A 232 -8.40 -33.79 -2.08
C ASP A 232 -9.45 -34.79 -2.58
N LYS A 233 -10.72 -34.36 -2.70
CA LYS A 233 -11.81 -35.20 -3.22
C LYS A 233 -11.56 -35.61 -4.68
N LEU A 234 -11.15 -34.66 -5.52
CA LEU A 234 -10.83 -34.96 -6.91
C LEU A 234 -9.65 -35.93 -7.03
N LEU A 235 -8.60 -35.73 -6.22
CA LEU A 235 -7.44 -36.62 -6.21
C LEU A 235 -7.82 -38.05 -5.84
N SER A 236 -8.71 -38.23 -4.85
CA SER A 236 -9.22 -39.55 -4.45
C SER A 236 -10.17 -40.19 -5.47
N GLN A 237 -10.84 -39.40 -6.32
CA GLN A 237 -11.67 -39.93 -7.41
C GLN A 237 -10.83 -40.40 -8.61
N MET A 238 -9.64 -39.81 -8.79
CA MET A 238 -8.78 -40.09 -9.94
C MET A 238 -7.72 -41.15 -9.64
N LEU A 239 -7.33 -41.30 -8.38
CA LEU A 239 -6.21 -42.15 -7.96
C LEU A 239 -6.56 -42.94 -6.68
N PRO A 240 -6.09 -44.19 -6.57
CA PRO A 240 -6.28 -44.98 -5.35
C PRO A 240 -5.67 -44.32 -4.11
N PRO A 241 -6.23 -44.56 -2.90
CA PRO A 241 -5.86 -43.84 -1.68
C PRO A 241 -4.35 -43.84 -1.38
N SER A 242 -3.68 -44.98 -1.57
CA SER A 242 -2.24 -45.13 -1.32
C SER A 242 -1.36 -44.26 -2.24
N VAL A 243 -1.77 -44.10 -3.50
CA VAL A 243 -1.10 -43.28 -4.51
C VAL A 243 -1.40 -41.79 -4.23
N ALA A 244 -2.66 -41.47 -3.94
CA ALA A 244 -3.10 -40.13 -3.56
C ALA A 244 -2.33 -39.59 -2.34
N ASP A 245 -2.19 -40.39 -1.28
CA ASP A 245 -1.47 -40.00 -0.06
C ASP A 245 0.04 -39.85 -0.27
N SER A 246 0.62 -40.71 -1.12
CA SER A 246 2.04 -40.61 -1.49
C SER A 246 2.31 -39.32 -2.27
N LEU A 247 1.43 -38.95 -3.22
CA LEU A 247 1.54 -37.70 -3.96
C LEU A 247 1.29 -36.47 -3.07
N LYS A 248 0.31 -36.51 -2.15
CA LYS A 248 0.06 -35.43 -1.18
C LYS A 248 1.25 -35.19 -0.26
N SER A 249 2.01 -36.24 0.07
CA SER A 249 3.23 -36.13 0.88
C SER A 249 4.49 -35.78 0.07
N GLY A 250 4.35 -35.54 -1.24
CA GLY A 250 5.47 -35.18 -2.13
C GLY A 250 6.43 -36.33 -2.40
N LYS A 251 6.04 -37.57 -2.14
CA LYS A 251 6.86 -38.77 -2.40
C LYS A 251 6.64 -39.25 -3.84
N ALA A 252 7.71 -39.79 -4.43
CA ALA A 252 7.59 -40.51 -5.68
C ALA A 252 6.77 -41.80 -5.45
N VAL A 253 5.87 -42.11 -6.39
CA VAL A 253 5.11 -43.36 -6.38
C VAL A 253 6.00 -44.44 -6.95
N GLU A 254 6.46 -45.37 -6.11
CA GLU A 254 7.31 -46.48 -6.56
C GLU A 254 6.46 -47.56 -7.24
N ALA A 255 7.01 -48.16 -8.30
CA ALA A 255 6.36 -49.27 -8.98
C ALA A 255 6.30 -50.50 -8.06
N VAL A 256 5.11 -51.09 -7.93
CA VAL A 256 4.90 -52.28 -7.09
C VAL A 256 5.02 -53.53 -7.95
N TRP A 257 5.74 -54.53 -7.45
CA TRP A 257 5.85 -55.85 -8.06
C TRP A 257 4.90 -56.83 -7.39
N TYR A 258 4.20 -57.64 -8.18
CA TYR A 258 3.27 -58.66 -7.71
C TYR A 258 3.67 -60.01 -8.32
N GLU A 259 3.69 -61.06 -7.51
CA GLU A 259 4.12 -62.42 -7.93
C GLU A 259 3.16 -63.05 -8.95
N CYS A 260 1.86 -62.74 -8.84
CA CYS A 260 0.81 -63.13 -9.79
C CYS A 260 -0.22 -62.00 -9.90
N VAL A 261 -0.62 -61.66 -11.13
CA VAL A 261 -1.64 -60.65 -11.41
C VAL A 261 -2.67 -61.19 -12.39
N THR A 262 -3.94 -60.83 -12.18
CA THR A 262 -5.02 -61.08 -13.15
C THR A 262 -5.48 -59.73 -13.66
N ILE A 263 -5.40 -59.51 -14.97
CA ILE A 263 -5.80 -58.25 -15.61
C ILE A 263 -7.15 -58.47 -16.29
N TYR A 264 -8.13 -57.63 -15.95
CA TYR A 264 -9.44 -57.62 -16.57
C TYR A 264 -9.54 -56.49 -17.59
N PHE A 265 -9.87 -56.83 -18.84
CA PHE A 265 -10.13 -55.86 -19.89
C PHE A 265 -11.62 -55.83 -20.19
N SER A 266 -12.25 -54.66 -20.08
CA SER A 266 -13.63 -54.43 -20.46
C SER A 266 -13.75 -53.27 -21.44
N ASP A 267 -14.57 -53.46 -22.47
CA ASP A 267 -14.90 -52.42 -23.45
C ASP A 267 -16.41 -52.12 -23.40
N ILE A 268 -16.77 -50.87 -23.70
CA ILE A 268 -18.17 -50.46 -23.81
C ILE A 268 -18.62 -50.71 -25.26
N VAL A 269 -19.37 -51.81 -25.44
CA VAL A 269 -19.85 -52.21 -26.76
C VAL A 269 -20.68 -51.08 -27.39
N GLY A 270 -20.25 -50.59 -28.55
CA GLY A 270 -20.95 -49.54 -29.30
C GLY A 270 -20.69 -48.11 -28.80
N PHE A 271 -19.66 -47.88 -27.98
CA PHE A 271 -19.33 -46.55 -27.46
C PHE A 271 -19.21 -45.47 -28.55
N THR A 272 -18.64 -45.78 -29.72
CA THR A 272 -18.55 -44.84 -30.85
C THR A 272 -19.92 -44.38 -31.35
N THR A 273 -20.91 -45.27 -31.34
CA THR A 273 -22.28 -44.95 -31.74
C THR A 273 -23.00 -44.14 -30.67
N ILE A 274 -22.81 -44.50 -29.40
CA ILE A 274 -23.39 -43.79 -28.25
C ILE A 274 -22.84 -42.36 -28.19
N SER A 275 -21.52 -42.19 -28.28
CA SER A 275 -20.87 -40.87 -28.27
C SER A 275 -21.21 -40.01 -29.48
N ALA A 276 -21.50 -40.61 -30.64
CA ALA A 276 -21.94 -39.86 -31.83
C ALA A 276 -23.40 -39.39 -31.76
N LEU A 277 -24.24 -40.06 -30.97
CA LEU A 277 -25.67 -39.76 -30.83
C LEU A 277 -26.00 -38.94 -29.56
N SER A 278 -25.07 -38.85 -28.62
CA SER A 278 -25.23 -38.12 -27.35
C SER A 278 -24.53 -36.77 -27.37
N SER A 279 -25.03 -35.83 -26.56
CA SER A 279 -24.33 -34.58 -26.29
C SER A 279 -23.08 -34.82 -25.44
N PRO A 280 -22.08 -33.91 -25.49
CA PRO A 280 -20.87 -34.05 -24.69
C PRO A 280 -21.12 -34.21 -23.18
N MET A 281 -22.14 -33.55 -22.61
CA MET A 281 -22.47 -33.69 -21.18
C MET A 281 -23.06 -35.05 -20.87
N GLU A 282 -23.95 -35.58 -21.71
CA GLU A 282 -24.53 -36.92 -21.52
C GLU A 282 -23.47 -38.03 -21.59
N VAL A 283 -22.45 -37.86 -22.45
CA VAL A 283 -21.31 -38.80 -22.51
C VAL A 283 -20.47 -38.72 -21.23
N VAL A 284 -20.24 -37.50 -20.70
CA VAL A 284 -19.51 -37.31 -19.44
C VAL A 284 -20.27 -37.94 -18.28
N ASP A 285 -21.58 -37.73 -18.19
CA ASP A 285 -22.42 -38.30 -17.13
C ASP A 285 -22.43 -39.83 -17.20
N LEU A 286 -22.61 -40.41 -18.41
CA LEU A 286 -22.55 -41.87 -18.62
C LEU A 286 -21.22 -42.47 -18.14
N LEU A 287 -20.09 -41.85 -18.52
CA LEU A 287 -18.77 -42.33 -18.11
C LEU A 287 -18.56 -42.18 -16.60
N ASN A 288 -18.98 -41.05 -16.03
CA ASN A 288 -18.86 -40.80 -14.60
C ASN A 288 -19.67 -41.80 -13.77
N ASP A 289 -20.90 -42.11 -14.19
CA ASP A 289 -21.76 -43.10 -13.53
C ASP A 289 -21.16 -44.52 -13.61
N LEU A 290 -20.67 -44.90 -14.79
CA LEU A 290 -20.06 -46.21 -15.03
C LEU A 290 -18.78 -46.40 -14.19
N TYR A 291 -17.89 -45.40 -14.16
CA TYR A 291 -16.67 -45.46 -13.35
C TYR A 291 -16.96 -45.40 -11.85
N THR A 292 -17.93 -44.60 -11.41
CA THR A 292 -18.35 -44.55 -10.00
C THR A 292 -18.90 -45.92 -9.55
N MET A 293 -19.67 -46.58 -10.41
CA MET A 293 -20.18 -47.92 -10.15
C MET A 293 -19.04 -48.94 -10.03
N PHE A 294 -18.07 -48.92 -10.94
CA PHE A 294 -16.90 -49.80 -10.84
C PHE A 294 -16.12 -49.56 -9.56
N ASP A 295 -15.81 -48.31 -9.23
CA ASP A 295 -15.03 -47.97 -8.04
C ASP A 295 -15.75 -48.46 -6.77
N SER A 296 -17.09 -48.33 -6.69
CA SER A 296 -17.87 -48.86 -5.56
C SER A 296 -17.83 -50.39 -5.42
N ILE A 297 -17.78 -51.13 -6.53
CA ILE A 297 -17.68 -52.58 -6.50
C ILE A 297 -16.25 -52.98 -6.13
N LEU A 298 -15.23 -52.29 -6.67
CA LEU A 298 -13.83 -52.59 -6.40
C LEU A 298 -13.46 -52.40 -4.92
N GLU A 299 -14.07 -51.42 -4.23
CA GLU A 299 -13.91 -51.21 -2.78
C GLU A 299 -14.30 -52.46 -1.96
N ASP A 300 -15.29 -53.24 -2.42
CA ASP A 300 -15.77 -54.44 -1.72
C ASP A 300 -14.84 -55.67 -1.92
N PHE A 301 -13.97 -55.65 -2.93
CA PHE A 301 -13.18 -56.82 -3.36
C PHE A 301 -11.65 -56.62 -3.34
N ASP A 302 -11.14 -55.53 -2.76
CA ASP A 302 -9.70 -55.20 -2.67
C ASP A 302 -8.99 -55.28 -4.04
N CYS A 303 -9.66 -54.79 -5.09
CA CYS A 303 -9.18 -54.83 -6.47
C CYS A 303 -8.76 -53.44 -6.96
N TYR A 304 -7.72 -53.37 -7.79
CA TYR A 304 -7.12 -52.12 -8.28
C TYR A 304 -7.55 -51.79 -9.72
N LYS A 305 -7.70 -50.50 -10.03
CA LYS A 305 -8.04 -49.95 -11.36
C LYS A 305 -6.86 -49.21 -11.98
#